data_AF-A0A7X7V225-F1
#
_entry.id   AF-A0A7X7V225-F1
#
_cell.length_a   1.000
_cell.length_b   1.000
_cell.length_c   1.000
_cell.angle_alpha   90.00
_cell.angle_beta   90.00
_cell.angle_gamma   90.00
#
_symmetry.space_group_name_H-M   'P 1'
#
loop_
_entity.id
_entity.type
_entity.pdbx_description
1 polymer ?
#
loop_
_entity_poly.entity_id
_entity_poly.type
_entity_poly.pdbx_seq_one_letter_code
_entity_poly.pdbx_strand_id
1 'polypeptide(L)'
;MRRTVRLSAEAADRYQEFDEENRPLLSDDFFLSQEDAGYFVKEDQAQGYFSASFHEDEADISFYLSRGISFEDACGSLHMLSEMCIRRAHPKKIVCCFDPKYVHVLQACEYYQKGTVYQKKIEPWRGRLKDTVFDQEGYIINQGAMEKIPFGWFTTDAKGCGWIAAYDLLKMCGREQTMQQTAEQLGRRALLGAVCGEPLHDLYLYLRWTGCGCSLSLPFDGDALKCMQKSRYGILLYTHKDGAHYTAYRSLSNGRKLFYNAVYGREDHEETAAEFLQHRELLPFASVIYVI
;
A
#
# COMPACT_ATOMS: atom_id res chain seq x y z
N MET A 1 7.66 0.07 27.49
CA MET A 1 6.34 0.68 27.18
C MET A 1 5.61 -0.20 26.18
N ARG A 2 4.35 -0.61 26.44
CA ARG A 2 3.55 -1.47 25.54
C ARG A 2 2.37 -0.64 25.03
N ARG A 3 2.48 -0.03 23.83
CA ARG A 3 1.41 0.78 23.25
C ARG A 3 0.38 -0.06 22.51
N THR A 4 -0.89 0.16 22.83
CA THR A 4 -2.06 -0.42 22.14
C THR A 4 -2.89 0.72 21.55
N VAL A 5 -3.27 0.60 20.28
CA VAL A 5 -4.21 1.53 19.65
C VAL A 5 -5.57 0.86 19.53
N ARG A 6 -6.65 1.59 19.82
CA ARG A 6 -8.03 1.14 19.67
C ARG A 6 -8.71 1.95 18.57
N LEU A 7 -9.29 1.25 17.60
CA LEU A 7 -10.09 1.82 16.52
C LEU A 7 -11.57 1.44 16.74
N SER A 8 -12.48 2.40 16.72
CA SER A 8 -13.93 2.15 16.75
C SER A 8 -14.60 2.73 15.50
N ALA A 9 -15.32 1.87 14.76
CA ALA A 9 -16.19 2.30 13.68
C ALA A 9 -17.59 2.60 14.24
N GLU A 10 -18.08 3.82 14.05
CA GLU A 10 -19.47 4.17 14.36
C GLU A 10 -20.29 4.32 13.07
N ALA A 11 -21.58 3.96 13.13
CA ALA A 11 -22.46 4.04 11.96
C ALA A 11 -22.73 5.51 11.59
N ALA A 12 -22.61 5.83 10.29
CA ALA A 12 -22.79 7.16 9.71
C ALA A 12 -24.18 7.80 9.92
N ASP A 13 -25.14 7.09 10.52
CA ASP A 13 -26.50 7.57 10.77
C ASP A 13 -26.57 8.73 11.80
N ARG A 14 -25.44 9.11 12.43
CA ARG A 14 -25.37 10.22 13.39
C ARG A 14 -24.69 11.50 12.88
N TYR A 15 -24.10 11.49 11.68
CA TYR A 15 -23.36 12.65 11.15
C TYR A 15 -24.00 13.15 9.85
N GLN A 16 -25.14 13.83 9.96
CA GLN A 16 -25.75 14.63 8.89
C GLN A 16 -25.47 16.14 9.00
N GLU A 17 -24.67 16.58 9.98
CA GLU A 17 -24.54 18.02 10.33
C GLU A 17 -23.12 18.63 10.22
N PHE A 18 -22.13 17.94 9.64
CA PHE A 18 -20.83 18.61 9.38
C PHE A 18 -20.80 19.23 7.98
N ASP A 19 -21.12 20.51 7.97
CA ASP A 19 -21.17 21.44 6.85
C ASP A 19 -19.87 21.45 6.01
N GLU A 20 -20.01 21.44 4.68
CA GLU A 20 -18.89 21.52 3.74
C GLU A 20 -18.05 22.80 3.93
N GLU A 21 -18.60 23.83 4.57
CA GLU A 21 -17.91 25.08 4.92
C GLU A 21 -16.83 24.94 6.02
N ASN A 22 -16.82 23.84 6.79
CA ASN A 22 -15.88 23.64 7.91
C ASN A 22 -14.84 22.53 7.68
N ARG A 23 -14.46 22.27 6.42
CA ARG A 23 -13.34 21.37 6.09
C ARG A 23 -12.04 21.95 6.65
N PRO A 24 -11.37 21.31 7.64
CA PRO A 24 -10.00 21.69 7.94
C PRO A 24 -9.17 21.35 6.70
N LEU A 25 -8.62 22.37 6.05
CA LEU A 25 -7.58 22.20 5.04
C LEU A 25 -6.42 21.48 5.74
N LEU A 26 -6.10 20.27 5.30
CA LEU A 26 -4.86 19.61 5.69
C LEU A 26 -3.71 20.44 5.11
N SER A 27 -3.18 21.37 5.89
CA SER A 27 -1.91 22.03 5.61
C SER A 27 -0.78 21.16 6.16
N ASP A 28 0.30 21.03 5.39
CA ASP A 28 1.47 20.18 5.64
C ASP A 28 2.25 20.46 6.95
N ASP A 29 1.80 21.41 7.77
CA ASP A 29 2.39 21.73 9.06
C ASP A 29 1.31 21.75 10.15
N PHE A 30 1.19 20.69 10.95
CA PHE A 30 0.46 20.78 12.23
C PHE A 30 1.18 20.01 13.36
N PHE A 31 1.85 20.79 14.21
CA PHE A 31 2.49 20.35 15.44
C PHE A 31 1.48 20.26 16.60
N LEU A 32 1.60 19.16 17.37
CA LEU A 32 1.31 19.04 18.81
C LEU A 32 -0.08 19.45 19.31
N SER A 33 -1.07 18.61 19.00
CA SER A 33 -2.32 18.49 19.76
C SER A 33 -2.48 17.03 20.20
N GLN A 34 -3.01 16.79 21.42
CA GLN A 34 -3.38 15.44 21.89
C GLN A 34 -4.58 14.86 21.13
N GLU A 35 -5.30 15.71 20.39
CA GLU A 35 -6.46 15.36 19.58
C GLU A 35 -6.22 15.72 18.11
N ASP A 36 -6.56 14.80 17.23
CA ASP A 36 -6.45 14.91 15.79
C ASP A 36 -7.81 14.60 15.16
N ALA A 37 -8.14 15.27 14.07
CA ALA A 37 -9.33 14.96 13.29
C ALA A 37 -9.11 15.26 11.81
N GLY A 38 -9.75 14.50 10.93
CA GLY A 38 -9.58 14.68 9.50
C GLY A 38 -10.54 13.87 8.65
N TYR A 39 -10.56 14.17 7.37
CA TYR A 39 -11.35 13.47 6.37
C TYR A 39 -10.47 12.53 5.54
N PHE A 40 -11.00 11.36 5.20
CA PHE A 40 -10.47 10.58 4.09
C PHE A 40 -10.98 11.22 2.81
N VAL A 41 -10.09 11.68 1.95
CA VAL A 41 -10.45 12.36 0.71
C VAL A 41 -9.88 11.57 -0.45
N LYS A 42 -10.71 11.33 -1.46
CA LYS A 42 -10.28 10.80 -2.75
C LYS A 42 -10.93 11.64 -3.84
N GLU A 43 -10.13 12.21 -4.73
CA GLU A 43 -10.62 12.98 -5.89
C GLU A 43 -11.62 14.08 -5.46
N ASP A 44 -11.23 14.82 -4.42
CA ASP A 44 -12.03 15.86 -3.77
C ASP A 44 -13.33 15.42 -3.09
N GLN A 45 -13.63 14.13 -3.07
CA GLN A 45 -14.79 13.56 -2.37
C GLN A 45 -14.42 12.95 -1.03
N ALA A 46 -15.19 13.31 0.01
CA ALA A 46 -15.04 12.75 1.35
C ALA A 46 -15.51 11.28 1.40
N GLN A 47 -14.56 10.38 1.63
CA GLN A 47 -14.77 8.94 1.80
C GLN A 47 -15.10 8.59 3.27
N GLY A 48 -14.78 9.49 4.20
CA GLY A 48 -15.09 9.30 5.61
C GLY A 48 -14.41 10.35 6.49
N TYR A 49 -14.49 10.15 7.79
CA TYR A 49 -13.94 11.04 8.81
C TYR A 49 -13.33 10.23 9.94
N PHE A 50 -12.33 10.78 10.61
CA PHE A 50 -11.79 10.24 11.85
C PHE A 50 -11.51 11.32 12.88
N SER A 51 -11.54 10.90 14.15
CA SER A 51 -11.06 11.65 15.30
C SER A 51 -10.18 10.73 16.15
N ALA A 52 -9.01 11.19 16.54
CA ALA A 52 -8.02 10.44 17.29
C ALA A 52 -7.58 11.20 18.54
N SER A 53 -7.41 10.49 19.65
CA SER A 53 -6.86 11.00 20.89
C SER A 53 -5.64 10.17 21.27
N PHE A 54 -4.49 10.82 21.44
CA PHE A 54 -3.22 10.18 21.71
C PHE A 54 -2.79 10.44 23.16
N HIS A 55 -2.64 9.36 23.93
CA HIS A 55 -2.11 9.34 25.28
C HIS A 55 -0.71 8.70 25.30
N GLU A 56 -0.01 8.74 26.45
CA GLU A 56 1.38 8.25 26.54
C GLU A 56 1.52 6.76 26.15
N ASP A 57 0.52 5.94 26.50
CA ASP A 57 0.53 4.48 26.36
C ASP A 57 -0.58 3.92 25.45
N GLU A 58 -1.60 4.72 25.13
CA GLU A 58 -2.74 4.29 24.33
C GLU A 58 -3.14 5.38 23.33
N ALA A 59 -3.75 4.99 22.23
CA ALA A 59 -4.46 5.92 21.37
C ALA A 59 -5.85 5.35 21.07
N ASP A 60 -6.85 6.21 21.14
CA ASP A 60 -8.24 5.89 20.84
C ASP A 60 -8.63 6.67 19.60
N ILE A 61 -9.17 5.97 18.60
CA ILE A 61 -9.55 6.57 17.32
C ILE A 61 -10.95 6.10 16.97
N SER A 62 -11.83 7.06 16.74
CA SER A 62 -13.13 6.83 16.15
C SER A 62 -13.10 7.23 14.69
N PHE A 63 -13.72 6.43 13.83
CA PHE A 63 -13.81 6.74 12.41
C PHE A 63 -15.14 6.29 11.82
N TYR A 64 -15.46 6.91 10.70
CA TYR A 64 -16.72 6.79 9.99
C TYR A 64 -16.41 6.67 8.51
N LEU A 65 -17.06 5.73 7.83
CA LEU A 65 -16.98 5.59 6.39
C LEU A 65 -18.29 6.06 5.76
N SER A 66 -18.17 6.74 4.62
CA SER A 66 -19.32 7.23 3.86
C SER A 66 -20.27 6.10 3.46
N ARG A 67 -21.57 6.40 3.43
CA ARG A 67 -22.58 5.43 3.00
C ARG A 67 -22.36 5.09 1.53
N GLY A 68 -22.22 3.79 1.23
CA GLY A 68 -21.97 3.32 -0.12
C GLY A 68 -20.51 3.41 -0.58
N ILE A 69 -19.57 3.65 0.35
CA ILE A 69 -18.13 3.53 0.09
C ILE A 69 -17.83 2.20 -0.62
N SER A 70 -16.96 2.25 -1.64
CA SER A 70 -16.51 1.03 -2.32
C SER A 70 -15.67 0.18 -1.36
N PHE A 71 -15.56 -1.12 -1.65
CA PHE A 71 -14.71 -2.02 -0.88
C PHE A 71 -13.25 -1.51 -0.86
N GLU A 72 -12.76 -1.01 -1.98
CA GLU A 72 -11.36 -0.60 -2.09
C GLU A 72 -11.10 0.74 -1.41
N ASP A 73 -12.04 1.69 -1.47
CA ASP A 73 -11.90 2.96 -0.75
C ASP A 73 -11.99 2.76 0.77
N ALA A 74 -12.79 1.78 1.22
CA ALA A 74 -12.82 1.37 2.62
C ALA A 74 -11.48 0.75 3.06
N CYS A 75 -10.88 -0.11 2.22
CA CYS A 75 -9.55 -0.66 2.49
C CYS A 75 -8.48 0.46 2.54
N GLY A 76 -8.50 1.39 1.57
CA GLY A 76 -7.58 2.53 1.53
C GLY A 76 -7.68 3.40 2.79
N SER A 77 -8.90 3.74 3.21
CA SER A 77 -9.15 4.52 4.43
C SER A 77 -8.62 3.80 5.68
N LEU A 78 -8.84 2.48 5.78
CA LEU A 78 -8.34 1.68 6.90
C LEU A 78 -6.81 1.54 6.88
N HIS A 79 -6.20 1.42 5.70
CA HIS A 79 -4.75 1.43 5.54
C HIS A 79 -4.15 2.76 5.99
N MET A 80 -4.71 3.90 5.54
CA MET A 80 -4.28 5.23 5.99
C MET A 80 -4.35 5.38 7.50
N LEU A 81 -5.48 5.01 8.11
CA LEU A 81 -5.64 5.04 9.56
C LEU A 81 -4.61 4.17 10.27
N SER A 82 -4.43 2.94 9.80
CA SER A 82 -3.49 2.00 10.39
C SER A 82 -2.06 2.54 10.31
N GLU A 83 -1.68 3.10 9.16
CA GLU A 83 -0.35 3.66 8.94
C GLU A 83 -0.11 4.93 9.76
N MET A 84 -1.10 5.83 9.85
CA MET A 84 -1.07 6.98 10.77
C MET A 84 -0.82 6.53 12.22
N CYS A 85 -1.53 5.50 12.68
CA CYS A 85 -1.32 4.93 14.02
C CYS A 85 0.10 4.40 14.19
N ILE A 86 0.63 3.71 13.18
CA ILE A 86 1.95 3.11 13.22
C ILE A 86 3.05 4.19 13.30
N ARG A 87 2.96 5.23 12.47
CA ARG A 87 3.91 6.35 12.42
C ARG A 87 3.95 7.10 13.74
N ARG A 88 2.78 7.42 14.30
CA ARG A 88 2.70 8.31 15.47
C ARG A 88 2.87 7.57 16.80
N ALA A 89 2.24 6.40 16.95
CA ALA A 89 2.21 5.69 18.22
C ALA A 89 3.23 4.55 18.32
N HIS A 90 3.75 4.05 17.20
CA HIS A 90 4.59 2.83 17.12
C HIS A 90 4.04 1.66 17.96
N PRO A 91 2.76 1.26 17.77
CA PRO A 91 2.12 0.28 18.60
C PRO A 91 2.63 -1.13 18.31
N LYS A 92 2.42 -2.05 19.26
CA LYS A 92 2.66 -3.49 19.00
C LYS A 92 1.49 -4.15 18.27
N LYS A 93 0.31 -3.59 18.41
CA LYS A 93 -0.94 -4.06 17.84
C LYS A 93 -1.93 -2.91 17.72
N ILE A 94 -2.83 -3.03 16.75
CA ILE A 94 -4.03 -2.22 16.64
C ILE A 94 -5.21 -3.14 16.94
N VAL A 95 -6.11 -2.69 17.80
CA VAL A 95 -7.35 -3.38 18.15
C VAL A 95 -8.50 -2.61 17.54
N CYS A 96 -9.46 -3.30 16.93
CA CYS A 96 -10.58 -2.65 16.27
C CYS A 96 -11.92 -3.27 16.64
N CYS A 97 -12.91 -2.41 16.87
CA CYS A 97 -14.33 -2.72 16.88
C CYS A 97 -14.96 -2.14 15.62
N PHE A 98 -15.56 -2.99 14.79
CA PHE A 98 -16.06 -2.60 13.47
C PHE A 98 -17.46 -3.16 13.28
N ASP A 99 -18.31 -2.45 12.53
CA ASP A 99 -19.62 -2.96 12.11
C ASP A 99 -19.45 -4.31 11.38
N PRO A 100 -20.22 -5.37 11.77
CA PRO A 100 -20.15 -6.69 11.14
C PRO A 100 -20.22 -6.68 9.61
N LYS A 101 -20.87 -5.68 8.99
CA LYS A 101 -20.94 -5.59 7.53
C LYS A 101 -19.58 -5.35 6.85
N TYR A 102 -18.58 -4.82 7.57
CA TYR A 102 -17.23 -4.53 7.05
C TYR A 102 -16.16 -5.55 7.46
N VAL A 103 -16.55 -6.71 8.00
CA VAL A 103 -15.58 -7.77 8.38
C VAL A 103 -14.69 -8.18 7.21
N HIS A 104 -15.22 -8.16 5.98
CA HIS A 104 -14.45 -8.47 4.79
C HIS A 104 -13.35 -7.42 4.49
N VAL A 105 -13.57 -6.14 4.79
CA VAL A 105 -12.56 -5.06 4.69
C VAL A 105 -11.45 -5.28 5.73
N LEU A 106 -11.84 -5.58 6.97
CA LEU A 106 -10.89 -5.88 8.05
C LEU A 106 -9.97 -7.05 7.68
N GLN A 107 -10.55 -8.15 7.20
CA GLN A 107 -9.80 -9.33 6.78
C GLN A 107 -8.84 -9.02 5.63
N ALA A 108 -9.26 -8.20 4.67
CA ALA A 108 -8.42 -7.78 3.54
C ALA A 108 -7.21 -6.92 3.97
N CYS A 109 -7.33 -6.21 5.11
CA CYS A 109 -6.29 -5.38 5.71
C CYS A 109 -5.53 -6.10 6.85
N GLU A 110 -5.52 -7.44 6.85
CA GLU A 110 -4.81 -8.30 7.82
C GLU A 110 -5.23 -8.11 9.30
N TYR A 111 -6.48 -7.71 9.54
CA TYR A 111 -7.09 -7.80 10.87
C TYR A 111 -7.73 -9.18 11.07
N TYR A 112 -7.40 -9.83 12.17
CA TYR A 112 -7.96 -11.14 12.53
C TYR A 112 -8.82 -11.06 13.79
N GLN A 113 -9.84 -11.91 13.87
CA GLN A 113 -10.75 -11.95 15.00
C GLN A 113 -10.05 -12.49 16.26
N LYS A 114 -10.25 -11.81 17.39
CA LYS A 114 -9.76 -12.23 18.71
C LYS A 114 -10.83 -11.95 19.78
N GLY A 115 -11.69 -12.93 20.02
CA GLY A 115 -12.86 -12.75 20.88
C GLY A 115 -13.90 -11.87 20.19
N THR A 116 -14.32 -10.78 20.84
CA THR A 116 -15.32 -9.83 20.32
C THR A 116 -14.72 -8.67 19.52
N VAL A 117 -13.39 -8.62 19.40
CA VAL A 117 -12.66 -7.56 18.69
C VAL A 117 -11.82 -8.13 17.56
N TYR A 118 -11.36 -7.27 16.67
CA TYR A 118 -10.38 -7.58 15.65
C TYR A 118 -9.01 -7.01 16.04
N GLN A 119 -7.94 -7.63 15.57
CA GLN A 119 -6.58 -7.21 15.89
C GLN A 119 -5.69 -7.27 14.65
N LYS A 120 -4.90 -6.22 14.40
CA LYS A 120 -3.76 -6.24 13.47
C LYS A 120 -2.48 -6.28 14.29
N LYS A 121 -1.60 -7.23 14.01
CA LYS A 121 -0.22 -7.22 14.55
C LYS A 121 0.61 -6.32 13.65
N ILE A 122 1.40 -5.43 14.25
CA ILE A 122 2.33 -4.64 13.45
C ILE A 122 3.44 -5.58 12.97
N GLU A 123 3.71 -5.51 11.67
CA GLU A 123 4.68 -6.41 11.07
C GLU A 123 6.10 -6.14 11.60
N PRO A 124 6.95 -7.19 11.74
CA PRO A 124 8.24 -7.06 12.43
C PRO A 124 9.20 -6.05 11.79
N TRP A 125 9.16 -5.90 10.47
CA TRP A 125 10.07 -5.03 9.74
C TRP A 125 9.63 -3.57 9.75
N ARG A 126 8.33 -3.29 9.95
CA ARG A 126 7.82 -1.91 9.98
C ARG A 126 8.47 -1.06 11.07
N GLY A 127 8.74 -1.64 12.24
CA GLY A 127 9.45 -0.96 13.34
C GLY A 127 10.97 -0.83 13.16
N ARG A 128 11.54 -1.42 12.09
CA ARG A 128 12.97 -1.35 11.76
C ARG A 128 13.27 -0.33 10.66
N LEU A 129 12.23 0.19 10.01
CA LEU A 129 12.31 1.04 8.83
C LEU A 129 11.84 2.45 9.18
N LYS A 130 12.42 3.44 8.51
CA LYS A 130 12.01 4.84 8.63
C LYS A 130 10.65 5.03 7.96
N ASP A 131 9.86 5.98 8.43
CA ASP A 131 8.54 6.27 7.86
C ASP A 131 8.63 6.75 6.40
N THR A 132 9.74 7.36 6.00
CA THR A 132 10.04 7.76 4.60
C THR A 132 10.17 6.58 3.63
N VAL A 133 10.13 5.33 4.11
CA VAL A 133 10.07 4.13 3.27
C VAL A 133 8.67 3.94 2.69
N PHE A 134 7.66 4.49 3.35
CA PHE A 134 6.26 4.23 3.07
C PHE A 134 5.53 5.51 2.66
N ASP A 135 4.47 5.39 1.86
CA ASP A 135 3.49 6.46 1.69
C ASP A 135 2.44 6.45 2.81
N GLN A 136 1.47 7.36 2.73
CA GLN A 136 0.40 7.50 3.71
C GLN A 136 -0.49 6.26 3.87
N GLU A 137 -0.59 5.40 2.86
CA GLU A 137 -1.34 4.14 2.89
C GLU A 137 -0.46 2.96 3.34
N GLY A 138 0.84 3.17 3.50
CA GLY A 138 1.80 2.16 3.89
C GLY A 138 2.27 1.29 2.71
N TYR A 139 2.21 1.77 1.47
CA TYR A 139 2.90 1.16 0.32
C TYR A 139 4.38 1.51 0.36
N ILE A 140 5.24 0.63 -0.13
CA ILE A 140 6.69 0.84 -0.10
C ILE A 140 7.10 1.69 -1.31
N ILE A 141 7.63 2.89 -1.04
CA ILE A 141 8.02 3.85 -2.07
C ILE A 141 9.53 4.09 -2.14
N ASN A 142 10.30 3.61 -1.15
CA ASN A 142 11.74 3.87 -1.08
C ASN A 142 12.55 2.62 -0.72
N GLN A 143 12.76 1.77 -1.72
CA GLN A 143 13.63 0.59 -1.63
C GLN A 143 15.07 0.96 -1.20
N GLY A 144 15.59 2.10 -1.68
CA GLY A 144 16.96 2.53 -1.37
C GLY A 144 17.22 2.72 0.13
N ALA A 145 16.17 2.99 0.91
CA ALA A 145 16.27 3.14 2.37
C ALA A 145 16.16 1.80 3.15
N MET A 146 16.17 0.65 2.47
CA MET A 146 15.93 -0.69 3.05
C MET A 146 17.21 -1.56 3.15
N GLU A 147 18.39 -0.96 3.31
CA GLU A 147 19.71 -1.63 3.34
C GLU A 147 19.82 -2.81 4.34
N LYS A 148 19.08 -2.75 5.45
CA LYS A 148 19.12 -3.76 6.53
C LYS A 148 18.10 -4.87 6.38
N ILE A 149 17.33 -4.87 5.30
CA ILE A 149 16.26 -5.84 5.05
C ILE A 149 16.78 -6.92 4.10
N PRO A 150 16.86 -8.18 4.54
CA PRO A 150 17.42 -9.26 3.73
C PRO A 150 16.46 -9.69 2.63
N PHE A 151 17.03 -10.14 1.51
CA PHE A 151 16.32 -10.77 0.40
C PHE A 151 17.22 -11.86 -0.23
N GLY A 152 17.01 -13.11 0.19
CA GLY A 152 17.90 -14.21 -0.19
C GLY A 152 19.33 -13.98 0.29
N TRP A 153 20.30 -13.96 -0.62
CA TRP A 153 21.71 -13.63 -0.33
C TRP A 153 22.04 -12.15 -0.51
N PHE A 154 21.06 -11.34 -0.89
CA PHE A 154 21.19 -9.91 -1.14
C PHE A 154 20.47 -9.09 -0.07
N THR A 155 20.69 -7.78 -0.10
CA THR A 155 19.88 -6.80 0.62
C THR A 155 18.79 -6.24 -0.29
N THR A 156 17.72 -5.74 0.32
CA THR A 156 16.55 -5.23 -0.40
C THR A 156 16.86 -4.01 -1.24
N ASP A 157 17.71 -3.10 -0.77
CA ASP A 157 18.16 -1.94 -1.55
C ASP A 157 18.79 -2.38 -2.89
N ALA A 158 19.59 -3.45 -2.88
CA ALA A 158 20.30 -3.92 -4.05
C ALA A 158 19.45 -4.72 -5.04
N LYS A 159 18.51 -5.56 -4.57
CA LYS A 159 17.78 -6.55 -5.41
C LYS A 159 16.30 -6.75 -5.04
N GLY A 160 15.71 -5.87 -4.24
CA GLY A 160 14.37 -6.08 -3.66
C GLY A 160 13.18 -5.60 -4.50
N CYS A 161 13.39 -4.94 -5.64
CA CYS A 161 12.31 -4.29 -6.41
C CYS A 161 11.15 -5.24 -6.76
N GLY A 162 11.44 -6.51 -7.08
CA GLY A 162 10.43 -7.50 -7.42
C GLY A 162 9.51 -7.85 -6.25
N TRP A 163 10.07 -8.14 -5.06
CA TRP A 163 9.24 -8.49 -3.90
C TRP A 163 8.49 -7.28 -3.34
N ILE A 164 9.08 -6.08 -3.40
CA ILE A 164 8.42 -4.83 -3.05
C ILE A 164 7.18 -4.63 -3.93
N ALA A 165 7.35 -4.74 -5.25
CA ALA A 165 6.23 -4.58 -6.17
C ALA A 165 5.14 -5.65 -5.96
N ALA A 166 5.52 -6.89 -5.60
CA ALA A 166 4.55 -7.92 -5.21
C ALA A 166 3.80 -7.58 -3.92
N TYR A 167 4.51 -7.11 -2.89
CA TYR A 167 3.91 -6.70 -1.62
C TYR A 167 2.86 -5.61 -1.87
N ASP A 168 3.23 -4.56 -2.60
CA ASP A 168 2.33 -3.44 -2.89
C ASP A 168 1.13 -3.88 -3.74
N LEU A 169 1.34 -4.69 -4.79
CA LEU A 169 0.24 -5.20 -5.62
C LEU A 169 -0.72 -6.08 -4.80
N LEU A 170 -0.21 -6.95 -3.93
CA LEU A 170 -1.06 -7.81 -3.11
C LEU A 170 -1.87 -7.01 -2.10
N LYS A 171 -1.27 -5.97 -1.51
CA LYS A 171 -1.97 -5.01 -0.67
C LYS A 171 -3.07 -4.26 -1.43
N MET A 172 -2.83 -3.80 -2.66
CA MET A 172 -3.87 -3.18 -3.52
C MET A 172 -5.03 -4.14 -3.83
N CYS A 173 -4.73 -5.44 -3.96
CA CYS A 173 -5.71 -6.47 -4.24
C CYS A 173 -6.47 -6.98 -2.99
N GLY A 174 -6.29 -6.36 -1.82
CA GLY A 174 -6.91 -6.82 -0.57
C GLY A 174 -6.42 -8.21 -0.13
N ARG A 175 -5.18 -8.54 -0.49
CA ARG A 175 -4.48 -9.78 -0.12
C ARG A 175 -3.20 -9.46 0.64
N GLU A 176 -3.31 -8.50 1.56
CA GLU A 176 -2.16 -8.04 2.34
C GLU A 176 -1.50 -9.23 3.07
N GLN A 177 -0.19 -9.16 3.17
CA GLN A 177 0.65 -10.08 3.94
C GLN A 177 1.86 -9.29 4.42
N THR A 178 2.64 -9.82 5.35
CA THR A 178 3.81 -9.07 5.87
C THR A 178 4.93 -8.93 4.82
N MET A 179 5.72 -7.86 4.91
CA MET A 179 6.92 -7.66 4.10
C MET A 179 7.86 -8.87 4.21
N GLN A 180 8.05 -9.38 5.43
CA GLN A 180 8.92 -10.53 5.70
C GLN A 180 8.43 -11.79 4.98
N GLN A 181 7.13 -12.10 5.05
CA GLN A 181 6.56 -13.25 4.35
C GLN A 181 6.78 -13.12 2.83
N THR A 182 6.51 -11.95 2.27
CA THR A 182 6.67 -11.69 0.83
C THR A 182 8.12 -11.90 0.39
N ALA A 183 9.07 -11.24 1.07
CA ALA A 183 10.49 -11.31 0.76
C ALA A 183 11.08 -12.72 0.94
N GLU A 184 10.69 -13.46 1.99
CA GLU A 184 11.18 -14.83 2.20
C GLU A 184 10.63 -15.81 1.17
N GLN A 185 9.35 -15.71 0.80
CA GLN A 185 8.72 -16.63 -0.14
C GLN A 185 9.25 -16.45 -1.57
N LEU A 186 9.45 -15.20 -1.98
CA LEU A 186 10.07 -14.86 -3.27
C LEU A 186 11.58 -15.13 -3.25
N GLY A 187 12.27 -14.77 -2.16
CA GLY A 187 13.70 -15.01 -1.99
C GLY A 187 14.07 -16.48 -2.12
N ARG A 188 13.27 -17.41 -1.57
CA ARG A 188 13.47 -18.86 -1.75
C ARG A 188 13.45 -19.33 -3.20
N ARG A 189 12.68 -18.65 -4.07
CA ARG A 189 12.60 -18.94 -5.51
C ARG A 189 13.78 -18.32 -6.25
N ALA A 190 14.13 -17.08 -5.91
CA ALA A 190 15.32 -16.40 -6.46
C ALA A 190 16.64 -17.14 -6.15
N LEU A 191 16.75 -17.80 -4.98
CA LEU A 191 17.91 -18.61 -4.59
C LEU A 191 18.22 -19.78 -5.54
N LEU A 192 17.26 -20.22 -6.37
CA LEU A 192 17.43 -21.34 -7.29
C LEU A 192 17.97 -20.96 -8.68
N GLY A 193 18.40 -19.71 -8.90
CA GLY A 193 19.04 -19.37 -10.17
C GLY A 193 19.24 -17.89 -10.52
N ALA A 194 18.95 -16.94 -9.65
CA ALA A 194 18.98 -15.53 -10.03
C ALA A 194 20.27 -14.80 -9.64
N VAL A 195 21.20 -14.67 -10.58
CA VAL A 195 22.30 -13.68 -10.52
C VAL A 195 21.78 -12.26 -10.84
N CYS A 196 20.59 -12.14 -11.43
CA CYS A 196 19.98 -10.91 -11.93
C CYS A 196 18.56 -10.66 -11.38
N GLY A 197 18.40 -10.47 -10.06
CA GLY A 197 17.11 -10.06 -9.46
C GLY A 197 15.97 -11.09 -9.63
N GLU A 198 14.73 -10.74 -9.25
CA GLU A 198 13.59 -11.66 -9.34
C GLU A 198 13.14 -11.87 -10.82
N PRO A 199 13.09 -13.12 -11.32
CA PRO A 199 12.56 -13.39 -12.66
C PRO A 199 11.06 -13.08 -12.77
N LEU A 200 10.64 -12.47 -13.88
CA LEU A 200 9.24 -12.07 -14.11
C LEU A 200 8.25 -13.24 -13.99
N HIS A 201 8.65 -14.42 -14.45
CA HIS A 201 7.80 -15.62 -14.40
C HIS A 201 7.60 -16.13 -12.97
N ASP A 202 8.64 -16.11 -12.14
CA ASP A 202 8.56 -16.51 -10.74
C ASP A 202 7.68 -15.55 -9.94
N LEU A 203 7.82 -14.25 -10.20
CA LEU A 203 6.97 -13.20 -9.66
C LEU A 203 5.50 -13.42 -10.04
N TYR A 204 5.22 -13.70 -11.31
CA TYR A 204 3.86 -13.99 -11.79
C TYR A 204 3.28 -15.25 -11.12
N LEU A 205 4.02 -16.35 -11.09
CA LEU A 205 3.57 -17.61 -10.46
C LEU A 205 3.31 -17.43 -8.96
N TYR A 206 4.15 -16.65 -8.29
CA TYR A 206 3.98 -16.29 -6.90
C TYR A 206 2.66 -15.54 -6.66
N LEU A 207 2.39 -14.48 -7.44
CA LEU A 207 1.16 -13.71 -7.34
C LEU A 207 -0.09 -14.57 -7.60
N ARG A 208 -0.04 -15.46 -8.60
CA ARG A 208 -1.13 -16.41 -8.85
C ARG A 208 -1.34 -17.37 -7.68
N TRP A 209 -0.27 -17.84 -7.05
CA TRP A 209 -0.32 -18.75 -5.91
C TRP A 209 -0.93 -18.10 -4.65
N THR A 210 -0.69 -16.80 -4.43
CA THR A 210 -1.35 -16.03 -3.36
C THR A 210 -2.81 -15.68 -3.67
N GLY A 211 -3.34 -16.14 -4.81
CA GLY A 211 -4.72 -15.92 -5.23
C GLY A 211 -4.96 -14.59 -5.94
N CYS A 212 -3.91 -13.86 -6.32
CA CYS A 212 -4.03 -12.65 -7.14
C CYS A 212 -4.55 -13.03 -8.53
N GLY A 213 -5.65 -12.40 -8.95
CA GLY A 213 -6.29 -12.61 -10.25
C GLY A 213 -5.54 -11.96 -11.42
N CYS A 214 -4.21 -11.97 -11.41
CA CYS A 214 -3.40 -11.25 -12.37
C CYS A 214 -3.17 -12.02 -13.69
N SER A 215 -2.87 -11.28 -14.74
CA SER A 215 -2.45 -11.77 -16.06
C SER A 215 -1.04 -11.23 -16.39
N LEU A 216 -0.37 -11.84 -17.36
CA LEU A 216 0.98 -11.45 -17.79
C LEU A 216 0.98 -11.06 -19.27
N SER A 217 1.57 -9.90 -19.58
CA SER A 217 1.89 -9.45 -20.93
C SER A 217 3.40 -9.58 -21.14
N LEU A 218 3.79 -10.35 -22.17
CA LEU A 218 5.18 -10.67 -22.55
C LEU A 218 5.70 -9.64 -23.59
N PRO A 219 7.03 -9.54 -23.79
CA PRO A 219 7.72 -8.25 -23.88
C PRO A 219 7.53 -7.54 -25.22
N PHE A 220 6.60 -6.59 -25.26
CA PHE A 220 6.51 -5.53 -26.26
C PHE A 220 5.77 -4.32 -25.68
N ASP A 221 6.34 -3.12 -25.82
CA ASP A 221 5.79 -1.88 -25.21
C ASP A 221 4.37 -1.59 -25.64
N GLY A 222 4.04 -1.87 -26.91
CA GLY A 222 2.70 -1.66 -27.44
C GLY A 222 1.63 -2.51 -26.74
N ASP A 223 1.97 -3.72 -26.30
CA ASP A 223 1.04 -4.59 -25.58
C ASP A 223 1.08 -4.33 -24.08
N ALA A 224 2.25 -4.02 -23.51
CA ALA A 224 2.38 -3.54 -22.13
C ALA A 224 1.53 -2.28 -21.91
N LEU A 225 1.59 -1.30 -22.81
CA LEU A 225 0.81 -0.06 -22.76
C LEU A 225 -0.70 -0.33 -22.78
N LYS A 226 -1.17 -1.17 -23.72
CA LYS A 226 -2.58 -1.56 -23.81
C LYS A 226 -3.06 -2.27 -22.55
N CYS A 227 -2.25 -3.16 -21.98
CA CYS A 227 -2.56 -3.86 -20.75
C CYS A 227 -2.64 -2.89 -19.57
N MET A 228 -1.68 -1.99 -19.43
CA MET A 228 -1.69 -0.96 -18.40
C MET A 228 -2.89 -0.03 -18.50
N GLN A 229 -3.30 0.35 -19.72
CA GLN A 229 -4.49 1.21 -19.91
C GLN A 229 -5.78 0.57 -19.39
N LYS A 230 -5.92 -0.75 -19.55
CA LYS A 230 -7.11 -1.51 -19.17
C LYS A 230 -7.09 -2.05 -17.75
N SER A 231 -5.91 -2.11 -17.14
CA SER A 231 -5.74 -2.65 -15.80
C SER A 231 -6.00 -1.60 -14.74
N ARG A 232 -6.55 -2.05 -13.62
CA ARG A 232 -6.70 -1.26 -12.41
C ARG A 232 -5.39 -1.17 -11.64
N TYR A 233 -4.68 -2.29 -11.51
CA TYR A 233 -3.39 -2.40 -10.81
C TYR A 233 -2.39 -3.23 -11.63
N GLY A 234 -1.11 -3.13 -11.30
CA GLY A 234 -0.14 -4.07 -11.84
C GLY A 234 1.29 -3.81 -11.40
N ILE A 235 2.19 -4.59 -11.98
CA ILE A 235 3.65 -4.47 -11.88
C ILE A 235 4.18 -4.30 -13.28
N LEU A 236 4.98 -3.26 -13.49
CA LEU A 236 5.73 -3.00 -14.71
C LEU A 236 7.18 -3.42 -14.48
N LEU A 237 7.71 -4.26 -15.37
CA LEU A 237 9.13 -4.50 -15.57
C LEU A 237 9.61 -3.66 -16.74
N TYR A 238 10.61 -2.81 -16.52
CA TYR A 238 11.19 -1.94 -17.55
C TYR A 238 12.70 -1.79 -17.33
N THR A 239 13.42 -1.30 -18.34
CA THR A 239 14.87 -1.07 -18.25
C THR A 239 15.17 0.43 -18.18
N HIS A 240 15.86 0.86 -17.13
CA HIS A 240 16.41 2.22 -17.02
C HIS A 240 17.95 2.20 -16.94
N LYS A 241 18.55 3.38 -16.74
CA LYS A 241 20.01 3.59 -16.72
C LYS A 241 20.81 2.68 -15.76
N ASP A 242 20.19 2.18 -14.70
CA ASP A 242 20.86 1.35 -13.70
C ASP A 242 20.49 -0.15 -13.83
N GLY A 243 19.72 -0.51 -14.87
CA GLY A 243 19.32 -1.87 -15.18
C GLY A 243 17.80 -2.06 -15.23
N ALA A 244 17.39 -3.33 -15.17
CA ALA A 244 15.98 -3.72 -15.12
C ALA A 244 15.39 -3.46 -13.72
N HIS A 245 14.17 -2.92 -13.68
CA HIS A 245 13.49 -2.55 -12.43
C HIS A 245 12.01 -2.87 -12.48
N TYR A 246 11.47 -3.21 -11.31
CA TYR A 246 10.05 -3.44 -11.09
C TYR A 246 9.44 -2.25 -10.34
N THR A 247 8.27 -1.82 -10.80
CA THR A 247 7.44 -0.84 -10.10
C THR A 247 6.00 -1.34 -10.08
N ALA A 248 5.33 -1.25 -8.92
CA ALA A 248 3.89 -1.44 -8.85
C ALA A 248 3.19 -0.16 -9.32
N TYR A 249 1.98 -0.28 -9.85
CA TYR A 249 1.16 0.88 -10.20
C TYR A 249 -0.31 0.66 -9.86
N ARG A 250 -1.01 1.77 -9.62
CA ARG A 250 -2.48 1.81 -9.58
C ARG A 250 -3.04 2.83 -10.56
N SER A 251 -4.27 2.61 -10.98
CA SER A 251 -5.01 3.53 -11.85
C SER A 251 -5.73 4.59 -11.07
N LEU A 252 -5.69 5.81 -11.61
CA LEU A 252 -6.46 6.95 -11.14
C LEU A 252 -7.64 7.17 -12.10
N SER A 253 -8.72 7.82 -11.62
CA SER A 253 -9.91 8.07 -12.47
C SER A 253 -9.62 8.92 -13.70
N ASN A 254 -8.61 9.79 -13.61
CA ASN A 254 -8.18 10.68 -14.69
C ASN A 254 -7.38 9.95 -15.81
N GLY A 255 -7.27 8.62 -15.75
CA GLY A 255 -6.54 7.81 -16.72
C GLY A 255 -5.02 7.77 -16.53
N ARG A 256 -4.49 8.53 -15.58
CA ARG A 256 -3.08 8.44 -15.14
C ARG A 256 -2.89 7.23 -14.24
N LYS A 257 -1.62 6.90 -14.00
CA LYS A 257 -1.20 5.83 -13.09
C LYS A 257 -0.31 6.44 -12.01
N LEU A 258 -0.51 6.00 -10.78
CA LEU A 258 0.40 6.27 -9.67
C LEU A 258 1.40 5.12 -9.60
N PHE A 259 2.70 5.43 -9.71
CA PHE A 259 3.79 4.46 -9.71
C PHE A 259 4.51 4.42 -8.37
N TYR A 260 4.63 3.24 -7.78
CA TYR A 260 5.28 3.04 -6.49
C TYR A 260 6.73 2.62 -6.68
N ASN A 261 7.63 3.23 -5.92
CA ASN A 261 9.06 2.90 -5.93
C ASN A 261 9.75 3.00 -7.32
N ALA A 262 9.14 3.71 -8.28
CA ALA A 262 9.77 4.03 -9.57
C ALA A 262 10.81 5.16 -9.44
N VAL A 263 10.57 6.08 -8.51
CA VAL A 263 11.54 7.06 -8.00
C VAL A 263 11.54 6.93 -6.49
N TYR A 264 12.70 6.58 -5.92
CA TYR A 264 12.80 6.30 -4.49
C TYR A 264 12.33 7.48 -3.64
N GLY A 265 11.32 7.23 -2.81
CA GLY A 265 10.73 8.19 -1.87
C GLY A 265 9.71 9.15 -2.46
N ARG A 266 9.35 9.04 -3.75
CA ARG A 266 8.32 9.89 -4.35
C ARG A 266 6.93 9.29 -4.12
N GLU A 267 6.11 9.94 -3.29
CA GLU A 267 4.74 9.49 -3.00
C GLU A 267 3.83 9.67 -4.22
N ASP A 268 3.84 10.84 -4.86
CA ASP A 268 2.90 11.21 -5.94
C ASP A 268 3.54 11.08 -7.33
N HIS A 269 4.10 9.91 -7.65
CA HIS A 269 4.62 9.68 -8.99
C HIS A 269 3.48 9.35 -9.96
N GLU A 270 2.73 10.38 -10.35
CA GLU A 270 1.61 10.27 -11.29
C GLU A 270 2.03 10.57 -12.73
N GLU A 271 1.90 9.59 -13.63
CA GLU A 271 2.16 9.74 -15.07
C GLU A 271 1.21 8.86 -15.87
N THR A 272 0.99 9.17 -17.14
CA THR A 272 0.40 8.19 -18.05
C THR A 272 1.39 7.06 -18.31
N ALA A 273 0.90 5.88 -18.66
CA ALA A 273 1.78 4.74 -18.98
C ALA A 273 2.72 5.03 -20.18
N ALA A 274 2.28 5.86 -21.13
CA ALA A 274 3.09 6.26 -22.28
C ALA A 274 4.22 7.23 -21.88
N GLU A 275 3.90 8.27 -21.08
CA GLU A 275 4.89 9.21 -20.55
C GLU A 275 5.96 8.46 -19.74
N PHE A 276 5.53 7.53 -18.88
CA PHE A 276 6.45 6.78 -18.02
C PHE A 276 7.49 5.99 -18.83
N LEU A 277 7.04 5.23 -19.83
CA LEU A 277 7.93 4.44 -20.70
C LEU A 277 8.84 5.37 -21.51
N GLN A 278 8.30 6.42 -22.13
CA GLN A 278 9.09 7.36 -22.92
C GLN A 278 10.22 8.04 -22.13
N HIS A 279 9.99 8.37 -20.85
CA HIS A 279 10.97 9.07 -20.03
C HIS A 279 12.07 8.16 -19.45
N ARG A 280 11.81 6.85 -19.32
CA ARG A 280 12.63 5.97 -18.47
C ARG A 280 13.16 4.74 -19.16
N GLU A 281 12.56 4.37 -20.28
CA GLU A 281 12.91 3.18 -21.01
C GLU A 281 14.10 3.44 -21.94
N LEU A 282 15.18 2.69 -21.71
CA LEU A 282 16.36 2.74 -22.60
C LEU A 282 16.25 1.79 -23.80
N LEU A 283 15.45 0.72 -23.67
CA LEU A 283 15.24 -0.31 -24.69
C LEU A 283 13.76 -0.67 -24.70
N PRO A 284 13.12 -0.87 -25.86
CA PRO A 284 11.67 -1.06 -25.99
C PRO A 284 11.22 -2.46 -25.54
N PHE A 285 11.43 -2.75 -24.25
CA PHE A 285 11.17 -4.02 -23.62
C PHE A 285 10.51 -3.79 -22.26
N ALA A 286 9.23 -3.46 -22.30
CA ALA A 286 8.35 -3.50 -21.15
C ALA A 286 7.59 -4.85 -21.06
N SER A 287 7.46 -5.36 -19.84
CA SER A 287 6.54 -6.46 -19.53
C SER A 287 5.67 -6.09 -18.34
N VAL A 288 4.42 -6.55 -18.32
CA VAL A 288 3.45 -6.13 -17.32
C VAL A 288 2.72 -7.34 -16.75
N ILE A 289 2.72 -7.45 -15.42
CA ILE A 289 1.75 -8.26 -14.69
C ILE A 289 0.60 -7.31 -14.31
N TYR A 290 -0.64 -7.65 -14.61
CA TYR A 290 -1.76 -6.73 -14.43
C TYR A 290 -3.02 -7.40 -13.89
N VAL A 291 -3.84 -6.60 -13.20
CA VAL A 291 -5.15 -6.96 -12.67
C VAL A 291 -6.18 -6.01 -13.30
N ILE A 292 -7.23 -6.58 -13.89
CA ILE A 292 -8.36 -5.83 -14.47
C ILE A 292 -9.35 -5.53 -13.36
#